data_AF-A0A4Q6BL16-F1
#
_entry.id   AF-A0A4Q6BL16-F1
#
_cell.length_a   1.000
_cell.length_b   1.000
_cell.length_c   1.000
_cell.angle_alpha   90.00
_cell.angle_beta   90.00
_cell.angle_gamma   90.00
#
_symmetry.space_group_name_H-M   'P 1'
#
loop_
_entity.id
_entity.type
_entity.pdbx_description
1 polymer ?
#
loop_
_entity_poly.entity_id
_entity_poly.type
_entity_poly.pdbx_seq_one_letter_code
_entity_poly.pdbx_strand_id
1 'polypeptide(L)'
;MFRRLATLSSAALLAVLLSAPSAFAFGPLCERYMNNALEVAAIQTVSRNMQYTPETLCSLERILDVQIVHTNLLDENQRPIPHTWLTLHYNEYSCQYYVRDADKVVTKKNCYNTF
;
A
#
# COMPACT_ATOMS: atom_id res chain seq x y z
N MET A 1 -50.04 6.25 -50.84
CA MET A 1 -48.69 5.93 -50.32
C MET A 1 -48.33 6.92 -49.22
N PHE A 2 -48.58 6.57 -47.96
CA PHE A 2 -48.28 7.44 -46.82
C PHE A 2 -47.04 6.94 -46.08
N ARG A 3 -46.06 7.85 -45.90
CA ARG A 3 -44.78 7.69 -45.21
C ARG A 3 -45.02 7.38 -43.72
N ARG A 4 -44.34 6.37 -43.18
CA ARG A 4 -44.16 6.22 -41.73
C ARG A 4 -42.86 6.91 -41.32
N LEU A 5 -42.95 7.99 -40.55
CA LEU A 5 -41.81 8.56 -39.84
C LEU A 5 -41.49 7.67 -38.65
N ALA A 6 -40.26 7.16 -38.60
CA ALA A 6 -39.71 6.50 -37.44
C ALA A 6 -39.46 7.56 -36.34
N THR A 7 -40.19 7.45 -35.24
CA THR A 7 -39.91 8.18 -34.01
C THR A 7 -38.64 7.60 -33.37
N LEU A 8 -37.54 8.33 -33.46
CA LEU A 8 -36.33 8.05 -32.68
C LEU A 8 -36.62 8.29 -31.19
N SER A 9 -36.64 7.21 -30.42
CA SER A 9 -36.82 7.24 -28.97
C SER A 9 -35.52 7.71 -28.29
N SER A 10 -35.50 8.96 -27.85
CA SER A 10 -34.41 9.60 -27.09
C SER A 10 -34.31 9.07 -25.66
N ALA A 11 -33.89 7.82 -25.47
CA ALA A 11 -33.74 7.26 -24.13
C ALA A 11 -32.58 6.26 -24.04
N ALA A 12 -31.35 6.71 -24.29
CA ALA A 12 -30.14 5.92 -23.95
C ALA A 12 -28.89 6.81 -23.93
N LEU A 13 -28.86 7.84 -23.07
CA LEU A 13 -27.64 8.63 -22.87
C LEU A 13 -27.51 9.09 -21.42
N LEU A 14 -27.63 8.16 -20.46
CA LEU A 14 -27.31 8.42 -19.06
C LEU A 14 -26.68 7.17 -18.46
N ALA A 15 -25.59 7.35 -17.72
CA ALA A 15 -24.80 6.36 -16.98
C ALA A 15 -23.55 5.79 -17.68
N VAL A 16 -22.68 6.69 -18.15
CA VAL A 16 -21.23 6.45 -18.11
C VAL A 16 -20.65 7.40 -17.05
N LEU A 17 -21.04 7.17 -15.79
CA LEU A 17 -20.27 7.67 -14.64
C LEU A 17 -19.04 6.77 -14.56
N LEU A 18 -18.03 7.11 -15.37
CA LEU A 18 -16.71 6.52 -15.28
C LEU A 18 -16.27 6.64 -13.83
N SER A 19 -16.19 5.50 -13.16
CA SER A 19 -15.42 5.27 -11.95
C SER A 19 -14.01 5.79 -12.21
N ALA A 20 -13.76 7.05 -11.86
CA ALA A 20 -12.41 7.56 -11.82
C ALA A 20 -11.65 6.63 -10.88
N PRO A 21 -10.51 6.04 -11.29
CA PRO A 21 -9.66 5.38 -10.33
C PRO A 21 -9.30 6.46 -9.31
N SER A 22 -9.76 6.29 -8.07
CA SER A 22 -9.21 7.03 -6.96
C SER A 22 -7.71 6.80 -7.05
N ALA A 23 -6.96 7.83 -7.45
CA ALA A 23 -5.53 7.83 -7.25
C ALA A 23 -5.35 7.45 -5.79
N PHE A 24 -4.77 6.28 -5.53
CA PHE A 24 -4.60 5.73 -4.19
C PHE A 24 -3.76 6.77 -3.43
N ALA A 25 -4.43 7.68 -2.74
CA ALA A 25 -3.80 8.71 -1.96
C ALA A 25 -3.35 8.01 -0.69
N PHE A 26 -2.10 7.56 -0.68
CA PHE A 26 -1.49 7.08 0.55
C PHE A 26 -1.56 8.22 1.57
N GLY A 27 -1.90 7.89 2.81
CA GLY A 27 -1.96 8.87 3.89
C GLY A 27 -0.62 9.62 4.06
N PRO A 28 -0.64 10.78 4.72
CA PRO A 28 0.49 11.72 4.74
C PRO A 28 1.80 11.11 5.26
N LEU A 29 1.73 10.07 6.10
CA LEU A 29 2.93 9.38 6.64
C LEU A 29 3.75 8.66 5.55
N CYS A 30 3.11 8.26 4.45
CA CYS A 30 3.72 7.39 3.45
C CYS A 30 4.02 8.10 2.12
N GLU A 31 3.57 9.35 1.93
CA GLU A 31 3.64 10.08 0.66
C GLU A 31 5.06 10.11 0.08
N ARG A 32 6.07 10.29 0.93
CA ARG A 32 7.49 10.34 0.53
C ARG A 32 8.01 9.07 -0.14
N TYR A 33 7.33 7.94 0.04
CA TYR A 33 7.75 6.62 -0.47
C TYR A 33 7.07 6.22 -1.79
N MET A 34 6.18 7.06 -2.32
CA MET A 34 5.31 6.69 -3.44
C MET A 34 6.02 6.57 -4.79
N ASN A 35 7.22 7.12 -4.89
CA ASN A 35 8.00 7.10 -6.13
C ASN A 35 8.93 5.87 -6.24
N ASN A 36 8.97 4.99 -5.22
CA ASN A 36 9.78 3.78 -5.22
C ASN A 36 8.91 2.53 -5.15
N ALA A 37 8.93 1.71 -6.20
CA ALA A 37 8.11 0.52 -6.30
C ALA A 37 8.35 -0.52 -5.19
N LEU A 38 9.59 -0.61 -4.66
CA LEU A 38 9.89 -1.53 -3.55
C LEU A 38 9.28 -1.04 -2.24
N GLU A 39 9.35 0.25 -1.97
CA GLU A 39 8.80 0.86 -0.76
C GLU A 39 7.26 0.80 -0.78
N VAL A 40 6.64 1.12 -1.93
CA VAL A 40 5.19 0.94 -2.14
C VAL A 40 4.77 -0.51 -1.90
N ALA A 41 5.51 -1.48 -2.45
CA ALA A 41 5.21 -2.89 -2.25
C ALA A 41 5.37 -3.33 -0.79
N ALA A 42 6.34 -2.79 -0.06
CA ALA A 42 6.51 -3.05 1.37
C ALA A 42 5.33 -2.50 2.19
N ILE A 43 4.90 -1.25 1.93
CA ILE A 43 3.74 -0.64 2.57
C ILE A 43 2.49 -1.48 2.32
N GLN A 44 2.22 -1.86 1.07
CA GLN A 44 1.08 -2.70 0.73
C GLN A 44 1.12 -4.06 1.44
N THR A 45 2.31 -4.67 1.53
CA THR A 45 2.50 -5.96 2.17
C THR A 45 2.24 -5.89 3.68
N VAL A 46 2.78 -4.89 4.35
CA VAL A 46 2.56 -4.68 5.79
C VAL A 46 1.11 -4.31 6.08
N SER A 47 0.50 -3.47 5.24
CA SER A 47 -0.91 -3.11 5.37
C SER A 47 -1.80 -4.35 5.33
N ARG A 48 -1.61 -5.22 4.33
CA ARG A 48 -2.32 -6.51 4.26
C ARG A 48 -2.05 -7.41 5.46
N ASN A 49 -0.79 -7.51 5.91
CA ASN A 49 -0.42 -8.31 7.08
C ASN A 49 -1.15 -7.83 8.35
N MET A 50 -1.37 -6.52 8.47
CA MET A 50 -2.09 -5.89 9.57
C MET A 50 -3.60 -5.76 9.32
N GLN A 51 -4.11 -6.31 8.22
CA GLN A 51 -5.53 -6.23 7.83
C GLN A 51 -6.05 -4.79 7.63
N TYR A 52 -5.20 -3.91 7.11
CA TYR A 52 -5.54 -2.56 6.68
C TYR A 52 -5.35 -2.39 5.17
N THR A 53 -6.01 -1.39 4.58
CA THR A 53 -5.57 -0.86 3.30
C THR A 53 -4.34 0.03 3.51
N PRO A 54 -3.53 0.28 2.46
CA PRO A 54 -2.40 1.20 2.56
C PRO A 54 -2.80 2.60 3.04
N GLU A 55 -3.92 3.12 2.58
CA GLU A 55 -4.44 4.45 2.94
C GLU A 55 -4.79 4.49 4.42
N THR A 56 -5.46 3.44 4.93
CA THR A 56 -5.78 3.34 6.36
C THR A 56 -4.51 3.27 7.19
N LEU A 57 -3.56 2.38 6.87
CA LEU A 57 -2.32 2.23 7.63
C LEU A 57 -1.57 3.57 7.71
N CYS A 58 -1.42 4.25 6.59
CA CYS A 58 -0.68 5.52 6.46
C CYS A 58 -1.41 6.73 7.05
N SER A 59 -2.60 6.53 7.63
CA SER A 59 -3.40 7.58 8.29
C SER A 59 -3.76 7.24 9.74
N LEU A 60 -3.24 6.13 10.29
CA LEU A 60 -3.53 5.76 11.68
C LEU A 60 -2.86 6.74 12.65
N GLU A 61 -3.65 7.46 13.45
CA GLU A 61 -3.15 8.46 14.42
C GLU A 61 -2.16 7.90 15.44
N ARG A 62 -2.28 6.60 15.78
CA ARG A 62 -1.35 5.93 16.69
C ARG A 62 0.05 5.71 16.10
N ILE A 63 0.20 5.80 14.79
CA ILE A 63 1.49 5.69 14.09
C ILE A 63 2.03 7.10 13.93
N LEU A 64 3.13 7.39 14.63
CA LEU A 64 3.76 8.71 14.64
C LEU A 64 4.68 8.92 13.44
N ASP A 65 5.31 7.84 12.95
CA ASP A 65 6.15 7.87 11.76
C ASP A 65 6.23 6.48 11.11
N VAL A 66 6.55 6.47 9.81
CA VAL A 66 6.82 5.27 9.01
C VAL A 66 8.22 5.39 8.45
N GLN A 67 9.14 4.51 8.85
CA GLN A 67 10.49 4.48 8.30
C GLN A 67 10.66 3.27 7.36
N ILE A 68 11.30 3.47 6.21
CA ILE A 68 11.66 2.39 5.30
C ILE A 68 13.17 2.35 5.07
N VAL A 69 13.76 1.16 5.15
CA VAL A 69 15.20 0.92 4.94
C VAL A 69 15.38 -0.34 4.09
N HIS A 70 16.21 -0.26 3.05
CA HIS A 70 16.61 -1.43 2.26
C HIS A 70 17.85 -2.09 2.87
N THR A 71 17.85 -3.41 2.95
CA THR A 71 18.95 -4.18 3.53
C THR A 71 19.04 -5.59 2.94
N ASN A 72 20.04 -6.35 3.38
CA ASN A 72 20.15 -7.77 3.10
C ASN A 72 20.15 -8.55 4.42
N LEU A 73 19.32 -9.59 4.51
CA LEU A 73 19.45 -10.61 5.53
C LEU A 73 20.25 -11.79 4.97
N LEU A 74 20.99 -12.50 5.81
CA LEU A 74 21.70 -13.70 5.35
C LEU A 74 20.80 -14.93 5.50
N ASP A 75 20.82 -15.81 4.49
CA ASP A 75 20.23 -17.14 4.58
C ASP A 75 21.13 -18.12 5.34
N GLU A 76 20.70 -19.37 5.46
CA GLU A 76 21.45 -20.44 6.13
C GLU A 76 22.82 -20.73 5.49
N ASN A 77 23.00 -20.37 4.21
CA ASN A 77 24.24 -20.53 3.45
C ASN A 77 25.05 -19.22 3.39
N GLN A 78 24.74 -18.24 4.24
CA GLN A 78 25.34 -16.90 4.26
C GLN A 78 25.17 -16.11 2.95
N ARG A 79 24.13 -16.43 2.15
CA ARG A 79 23.82 -15.67 0.94
C ARG A 79 22.91 -14.49 1.30
N PRO A 80 23.15 -13.30 0.74
CA PRO A 80 22.29 -12.15 0.97
C PRO A 80 20.92 -12.34 0.31
N ILE A 81 19.87 -12.14 1.10
CA ILE A 81 18.48 -12.06 0.68
C ILE A 81 18.03 -10.59 0.84
N PRO A 82 17.74 -9.89 -0.27
CA PRO A 82 17.22 -8.52 -0.22
C PRO A 82 15.90 -8.43 0.54
N HIS A 83 15.85 -7.49 1.47
CA HIS A 83 14.66 -7.16 2.23
C HIS A 83 14.48 -5.64 2.32
N THR A 84 13.22 -5.26 2.40
CA THR A 84 12.80 -3.91 2.78
C THR A 84 12.25 -3.96 4.21
N TRP A 85 12.86 -3.22 5.12
CA TRP A 85 12.36 -3.03 6.48
C TRP A 85 11.37 -1.88 6.47
N LEU A 86 10.18 -2.12 6.99
CA LEU A 86 9.20 -1.07 7.26
C LEU A 86 8.98 -1.02 8.77
N THR A 87 9.36 0.09 9.37
CA THR A 87 9.19 0.35 10.80
C THR A 87 8.01 1.29 11.00
N LEU A 88 7.07 0.87 11.85
CA LEU A 88 5.99 1.70 12.34
C LEU A 88 6.36 2.19 13.74
N HIS A 89 6.51 3.50 13.90
CA HIS A 89 6.83 4.13 15.18
C HIS A 89 5.55 4.52 15.91
N TYR A 90 5.40 4.08 17.16
CA TYR A 90 4.32 4.46 18.09
C TYR A 90 4.91 5.30 19.24
N ASN A 91 4.08 5.75 20.19
CA ASN A 91 4.57 6.60 21.29
C ASN A 91 5.62 5.90 22.17
N GLU A 92 5.43 4.61 22.47
CA GLU A 92 6.19 3.85 23.48
C GLU A 92 7.05 2.74 22.87
N TYR A 93 6.70 2.29 21.68
CA TYR A 93 7.36 1.19 21.00
C TYR A 93 7.40 1.40 19.49
N SER A 94 8.24 0.62 18.83
CA SER A 94 8.31 0.54 17.38
C SER A 94 8.11 -0.91 16.94
N CYS A 95 7.46 -1.13 15.82
CA CYS A 95 7.34 -2.46 15.21
C CYS A 95 7.96 -2.45 13.81
N GLN A 96 9.00 -3.25 13.63
CA GLN A 96 9.72 -3.43 12.38
C GLN A 96 9.26 -4.72 11.67
N TYR A 97 8.85 -4.57 10.42
CA TYR A 97 8.43 -5.64 9.53
C TYR A 97 9.48 -5.84 8.45
N TYR A 98 9.88 -7.08 8.24
CA TYR A 98 10.91 -7.47 7.28
C TYR A 98 10.21 -8.04 6.07
N VAL A 99 10.15 -7.28 4.98
CA VAL A 99 9.50 -7.70 3.74
C VAL A 99 10.57 -8.21 2.79
N ARG A 100 10.48 -9.47 2.37
CA ARG A 100 11.40 -10.03 1.37
C ARG A 100 11.06 -9.47 0.00
N ASP A 101 12.06 -8.97 -0.71
CA ASP A 101 11.81 -8.25 -1.96
C ASP A 101 11.37 -9.18 -3.10
N ALA A 102 11.76 -10.45 -3.08
CA ALA A 102 11.48 -11.40 -4.15
C ALA A 102 9.98 -11.70 -4.31
N ASP A 103 9.28 -11.91 -3.19
CA ASP A 103 7.91 -12.44 -3.15
C ASP A 103 6.96 -11.59 -2.29
N LYS A 104 7.45 -10.48 -1.73
CA LYS A 104 6.64 -9.51 -0.98
C LYS A 104 5.90 -10.16 0.18
N VAL A 105 6.60 -10.98 0.95
CA VAL A 105 6.09 -11.58 2.19
C VAL A 105 6.80 -11.00 3.41
N VAL A 106 6.07 -10.87 4.51
CA VAL A 106 6.67 -10.56 5.81
C VAL A 106 7.36 -11.82 6.32
N THR A 107 8.69 -11.81 6.38
CA THR A 107 9.49 -12.95 6.86
C THR A 107 9.75 -12.89 8.36
N LYS A 108 9.76 -11.68 8.93
CA LYS A 108 9.97 -11.44 10.35
C LYS A 108 9.24 -10.17 10.79
N LYS A 109 8.85 -10.15 12.07
CA LYS A 109 8.35 -8.98 12.78
C LYS A 109 9.11 -8.86 14.10
N ASN A 110 9.57 -7.66 14.43
CA ASN A 110 10.18 -7.37 15.72
C ASN A 110 9.59 -6.08 16.29
N CYS A 111 9.00 -6.15 17.48
CA CYS A 111 8.54 -4.96 18.19
C CYS A 111 9.44 -4.74 19.40
N TYR A 112 9.91 -3.51 19.58
CA TYR A 112 10.84 -3.13 20.62
C TYR A 112 10.42 -1.80 21.24
N ASN A 113 10.67 -1.66 22.54
CA ASN A 113 10.46 -0.38 23.23
C ASN A 113 11.44 0.65 22.68
N THR A 114 10.97 1.86 22.50
CA THR A 114 11.79 2.98 22.02
C THR A 114 12.48 3.72 23.18
N PHE A 115 12.24 3.27 24.43
CA PHE A 115 12.78 3.77 25.69
C PHE A 115 13.48 2.67 26.49
#